data_AF-A0A7U3D0N4-F1
#
_entry.id   AF-A0A7U3D0N4-F1
#
_cell.length_a   1.000
_cell.length_b   1.000
_cell.length_c   1.000
_cell.angle_alpha   90.00
_cell.angle_beta   90.00
_cell.angle_gamma   90.00
#
_symmetry.space_group_name_H-M   'P 1'
#
loop_
_entity.id
_entity.type
_entity.pdbx_description
1 polymer ?
#
loop_
_entity_poly.entity_id
_entity_poly.type
_entity_poly.pdbx_seq_one_letter_code
_entity_poly.pdbx_strand_id
1 'polypeptide(L)'
;MARFEVIEHQKDRNEKLGEYRIIGINFLDPEYVKIIASVDVEKGQFLDVDGVAVRMNGNQIGKAIEKKDGGSVRVSTSYDIKYTGGYSLDGSTVYLDEHFPKIMHIKGKDVDARESIGLHHELPEKWLSDDGYEYPYAHEVATGIEKKYVESLGVTWKDYCDEVDKNLRNVYSRKLGKSPPSLDLAPYLYCRDQEALKEIRNSHSD
;
A
#
# COMPACT_ATOMS: atom_id res chain seq x y z
N MET A 1 -1.47 19.31 -11.24
CA MET A 1 -0.52 19.41 -10.10
C MET A 1 -1.03 18.52 -8.98
N ALA A 2 -0.30 17.45 -8.66
CA ALA A 2 -0.62 16.52 -7.58
C ALA A 2 0.39 16.71 -6.44
N ARG A 3 -0.04 16.50 -5.20
CA ARG A 3 0.75 16.76 -3.99
C ARG A 3 1.10 15.45 -3.31
N PHE A 4 2.39 15.25 -3.04
CA PHE A 4 2.94 14.03 -2.48
C PHE A 4 3.60 14.31 -1.15
N GLU A 5 3.36 13.47 -0.17
CA GLU A 5 4.12 13.43 1.08
C GLU A 5 5.36 12.57 0.88
N VAL A 6 6.52 13.06 1.31
CA VAL A 6 7.76 12.30 1.28
C VAL A 6 7.71 11.18 2.33
N ILE A 7 7.88 9.95 1.88
CA ILE A 7 7.95 8.77 2.76
C ILE A 7 9.37 8.23 2.89
N GLU A 8 10.22 8.48 1.90
CA GLU A 8 11.63 8.08 1.85
C GLU A 8 12.49 9.12 1.16
N HIS A 9 13.71 9.28 1.65
CA HIS A 9 14.73 10.14 1.04
C HIS A 9 16.12 9.56 1.30
N GLN A 10 16.94 9.49 0.25
CA GLN A 10 18.29 8.93 0.32
C GLN A 10 19.21 9.71 -0.61
N LYS A 11 20.45 9.95 -0.18
CA LYS A 11 21.47 10.58 -1.01
C LYS A 11 21.86 9.63 -2.16
N ASP A 12 21.71 10.07 -3.41
CA ASP A 12 22.19 9.30 -4.56
C ASP A 12 23.72 9.45 -4.63
N ARG A 13 24.44 8.33 -4.56
CA ARG A 13 25.91 8.33 -4.73
C ARG A 13 26.34 8.59 -6.17
N ASN A 14 25.39 8.62 -7.11
CA ASN A 14 25.64 8.86 -8.53
C ASN A 14 25.25 10.30 -8.92
N GLU A 15 26.20 11.23 -8.77
CA GLU A 15 26.05 12.70 -8.93
C GLU A 15 25.42 13.17 -10.26
N LYS A 16 25.27 12.29 -11.26
CA LYS A 16 24.80 12.63 -12.62
C LYS A 16 23.29 12.77 -12.77
N LEU A 17 22.50 12.26 -11.81
CA LEU A 17 21.04 12.18 -11.91
C LEU A 17 20.34 13.22 -11.02
N GLY A 18 21.04 13.69 -9.97
CA GLY A 18 20.66 14.64 -8.93
C GLY A 18 21.07 14.07 -7.57
N GLU A 19 21.11 14.90 -6.54
CA GLU A 19 21.79 14.56 -5.28
C GLU A 19 20.99 13.62 -4.37
N TYR A 20 19.66 13.60 -4.50
CA TYR A 20 18.77 12.84 -3.62
C TYR A 20 17.72 12.07 -4.42
N ARG A 21 17.51 10.82 -4.06
CA ARG A 21 16.35 10.01 -4.45
C ARG A 21 15.29 10.14 -3.37
N ILE A 22 14.09 10.52 -3.79
CA ILE A 22 12.95 10.73 -2.90
C ILE A 22 11.79 9.89 -3.40
N ILE A 23 11.07 9.28 -2.48
CA ILE A 23 9.80 8.63 -2.75
C ILE A 23 8.70 9.45 -2.09
N GLY A 24 7.68 9.77 -2.88
CA GLY A 24 6.48 10.43 -2.41
C GLY A 24 5.24 9.58 -2.61
N ILE A 25 4.27 9.74 -1.71
CA ILE A 25 2.93 9.16 -1.83
C ILE A 25 1.87 10.27 -1.78
N ASN A 26 0.89 10.20 -2.66
CA ASN A 26 -0.39 10.87 -2.47
C ASN A 26 -1.29 9.84 -1.78
N PHE A 27 -1.77 10.14 -0.57
CA PHE A 27 -2.63 9.22 0.19
C PHE A 27 -4.12 9.52 -0.03
N LEU A 28 -4.48 10.60 -0.72
CA LEU A 28 -5.88 10.91 -1.05
C LEU A 28 -6.26 10.21 -2.34
N ASP A 29 -5.39 10.31 -3.34
CA ASP A 29 -5.42 9.51 -4.55
C ASP A 29 -4.18 8.62 -4.47
N PRO A 30 -4.31 7.29 -4.29
CA PRO A 30 -3.19 6.39 -4.04
C PRO A 30 -2.25 6.40 -5.25
N GLU A 31 -1.30 7.32 -5.23
CA GLU A 31 -0.30 7.54 -6.26
C GLU A 31 1.08 7.52 -5.62
N TYR A 32 2.03 6.97 -6.34
CA TYR A 32 3.40 6.83 -5.91
C TYR A 32 4.32 7.51 -6.92
N VAL A 33 5.35 8.21 -6.44
CA VAL A 33 6.32 8.87 -7.29
C VAL A 33 7.74 8.66 -6.79
N LYS A 34 8.64 8.30 -7.71
CA LYS A 34 10.08 8.44 -7.50
C LYS A 34 10.57 9.74 -8.09
N ILE A 35 11.38 10.42 -7.33
CA ILE A 35 11.90 11.75 -7.62
C ILE A 35 13.40 11.71 -7.51
N ILE A 36 14.05 12.44 -8.41
CA ILE A 36 15.42 12.88 -8.18
C ILE A 36 15.41 14.39 -7.95
N ALA A 37 16.01 14.83 -6.86
CA ALA A 37 16.08 16.23 -6.47
C ALA A 37 17.52 16.71 -6.24
N SER A 38 17.74 18.01 -6.40
CA SER A 38 19.01 18.68 -6.08
C SER A 38 19.13 19.08 -4.61
N VAL A 39 18.07 18.90 -3.82
CA VAL A 39 18.04 19.22 -2.39
C VAL A 39 17.43 18.05 -1.64
N ASP A 40 17.84 17.88 -0.38
CA ASP A 40 17.22 16.92 0.51
C ASP A 40 15.82 17.41 0.90
N VAL A 41 14.89 16.48 1.00
CA VAL A 41 13.50 16.73 1.42
C VAL A 41 13.16 15.62 2.39
N GLU A 42 12.95 15.99 3.65
CA GLU A 42 12.80 15.04 4.74
C GLU A 42 11.42 14.37 4.74
N LYS A 43 11.36 13.17 5.34
CA LYS A 43 10.12 12.43 5.56
C LYS A 43 9.05 13.29 6.24
N GLY A 44 7.83 13.26 5.72
CA GLY A 44 6.69 14.05 6.19
C GLY A 44 6.56 15.44 5.56
N GLN A 45 7.56 15.89 4.78
CA GLN A 45 7.43 17.11 3.96
C GLN A 45 6.61 16.84 2.70
N PHE A 46 6.12 17.91 2.06
CA PHE A 46 5.28 17.79 0.86
C PHE A 46 5.94 18.40 -0.37
N LEU A 47 5.69 17.75 -1.51
CA LEU A 47 6.17 18.15 -2.82
C LEU A 47 5.01 18.25 -3.81
N ASP A 48 5.07 19.24 -4.69
CA ASP A 48 4.13 19.39 -5.80
C ASP A 48 4.76 18.81 -7.06
N VAL A 49 4.04 17.92 -7.73
CA VAL A 49 4.48 17.30 -8.98
C VAL A 49 3.54 17.70 -10.11
N ASP A 50 4.11 18.28 -11.16
CA ASP A 50 3.39 18.72 -12.36
C ASP A 50 4.10 18.20 -13.62
N GLY A 51 3.47 17.21 -14.28
CA GLY A 51 4.15 16.40 -15.29
C GLY A 51 5.41 15.75 -14.70
N VAL A 52 6.57 16.09 -15.24
CA VAL A 52 7.88 15.62 -14.74
C VAL A 52 8.52 16.59 -13.74
N ALA A 53 8.02 17.82 -13.60
CA ALA A 53 8.64 18.82 -12.73
C ALA A 53 8.22 18.60 -11.28
N VAL A 54 9.21 18.63 -10.37
CA VAL A 54 8.98 18.54 -8.92
C VAL A 54 9.31 19.89 -8.29
N ARG A 55 8.39 20.40 -7.47
CA ARG A 55 8.50 21.69 -6.82
C ARG A 55 8.33 21.59 -5.31
N MET A 56 9.05 22.44 -4.59
CA MET A 56 8.87 22.68 -3.16
C MET A 56 8.76 24.19 -2.96
N ASN A 57 7.68 24.65 -2.33
CA ASN A 57 7.40 26.08 -2.13
C ASN A 57 7.44 26.89 -3.44
N GLY A 58 6.95 26.32 -4.55
CA GLY A 58 6.94 26.93 -5.88
C GLY A 58 8.24 26.82 -6.68
N ASN A 59 9.37 26.55 -6.03
CA ASN A 59 10.67 26.40 -6.69
C ASN A 59 10.85 24.98 -7.22
N GLN A 60 11.31 24.84 -8.46
CA GLN A 60 11.64 23.53 -9.02
C GLN A 60 12.91 23.00 -8.36
N ILE A 61 12.81 21.82 -7.74
CA ILE A 61 13.92 21.18 -7.03
C ILE A 61 14.38 19.88 -7.69
N GLY A 62 13.62 19.36 -8.65
CA GLY A 62 13.87 18.02 -9.18
C GLY A 62 12.95 17.61 -10.31
N LYS A 63 12.98 16.31 -10.59
CA LYS A 63 12.15 15.66 -11.60
C LYS A 63 11.60 14.32 -11.11
N ALA A 64 10.36 14.01 -11.48
CA ALA A 64 9.79 12.69 -11.31
C ALA A 64 10.38 11.75 -12.37
N ILE A 65 10.88 10.60 -11.94
CA ILE A 65 11.45 9.56 -12.82
C ILE A 65 10.54 8.34 -12.99
N GLU A 66 9.66 8.11 -12.03
CA GLU A 66 8.68 7.03 -12.09
C GLU A 66 7.42 7.50 -11.39
N LYS A 67 6.26 7.11 -11.93
CA LYS A 67 4.96 7.33 -11.32
C LYS A 67 4.15 6.04 -11.43
N LYS A 68 3.49 5.66 -10.35
CA LYS A 68 2.52 4.57 -10.30
C LYS A 68 1.19 5.15 -9.83
N ASP A 69 0.10 4.69 -10.44
CA ASP A 69 -1.26 5.16 -10.19
C ASP A 69 -2.13 3.98 -9.75
N GLY A 70 -2.68 4.04 -8.54
CA GLY A 70 -3.58 3.04 -8.00
C GLY A 70 -4.90 2.91 -8.76
N GLY A 71 -5.32 3.94 -9.50
CA GLY A 71 -6.50 3.87 -10.38
C GLY A 71 -6.35 2.86 -11.53
N SER A 72 -5.13 2.44 -11.86
CA SER A 72 -4.85 1.39 -12.85
C SER A 72 -4.85 -0.03 -12.26
N VAL A 73 -4.88 -0.16 -10.93
CA VAL A 73 -4.80 -1.43 -10.20
C VAL A 73 -6.19 -2.01 -10.00
N ARG A 74 -6.34 -3.30 -10.28
CA ARG A 74 -7.61 -3.99 -10.05
C ARG A 74 -7.74 -4.38 -8.58
N VAL A 75 -8.84 -4.00 -7.92
CA VAL A 75 -9.19 -4.57 -6.61
C VAL A 75 -10.17 -5.74 -6.79
N SER A 76 -9.75 -6.94 -6.40
CA SER A 76 -10.53 -8.16 -6.50
C SER A 76 -11.02 -8.62 -5.12
N THR A 77 -12.30 -9.01 -5.04
CA THR A 77 -12.98 -9.46 -3.80
C THR A 77 -13.62 -10.85 -3.97
N SER A 78 -12.99 -11.72 -4.77
CA SER A 78 -13.56 -12.99 -5.25
C SER A 78 -12.70 -14.22 -4.93
N TYR A 79 -11.84 -14.10 -3.93
CA TYR A 79 -10.87 -15.10 -3.51
C TYR A 79 -10.75 -15.11 -1.99
N ASP A 80 -10.35 -16.26 -1.45
CA ASP A 80 -9.99 -16.42 -0.05
C ASP A 80 -8.52 -16.03 0.17
N ILE A 81 -8.28 -15.14 1.12
CA ILE A 81 -6.96 -14.56 1.42
C ILE A 81 -6.69 -14.69 2.92
N LYS A 82 -5.52 -15.23 3.26
CA LYS A 82 -5.04 -15.17 4.64
C LYS A 82 -4.68 -13.72 4.98
N TYR A 83 -4.91 -13.32 6.22
CA TYR A 83 -4.66 -11.95 6.68
C TYR A 83 -5.54 -10.86 6.03
N THR A 84 -6.68 -11.22 5.45
CA THR A 84 -7.66 -10.29 4.83
C THR A 84 -7.23 -9.66 3.50
N GLY A 85 -5.94 -9.39 3.28
CA GLY A 85 -5.45 -8.69 2.09
C GLY A 85 -4.19 -9.32 1.49
N GLY A 86 -3.91 -8.96 0.24
CA GLY A 86 -2.68 -9.30 -0.45
C GLY A 86 -2.64 -8.70 -1.85
N TYR A 87 -1.53 -8.91 -2.56
CA TYR A 87 -1.34 -8.39 -3.93
C TYR A 87 -0.80 -9.46 -4.87
N SER A 88 -0.97 -9.24 -6.16
CA SER A 88 -0.37 -10.10 -7.18
C SER A 88 1.15 -9.87 -7.28
N LEU A 89 1.87 -10.89 -7.73
CA LEU A 89 3.32 -10.83 -7.97
C LEU A 89 3.74 -9.63 -8.85
N ASP A 90 2.92 -9.27 -9.84
CA ASP A 90 3.17 -8.14 -10.74
C ASP A 90 2.62 -6.79 -10.23
N GLY A 91 1.92 -6.78 -9.08
CA GLY A 91 1.28 -5.60 -8.51
C GLY A 91 0.09 -5.06 -9.28
N SER A 92 -0.41 -5.76 -10.31
CA SER A 92 -1.54 -5.31 -11.13
C SER A 92 -2.91 -5.54 -10.48
N THR A 93 -2.97 -6.45 -9.49
CA THR A 93 -4.20 -6.78 -8.76
C THR A 93 -3.93 -6.79 -7.27
N VAL A 94 -4.77 -6.08 -6.52
CA VAL A 94 -4.90 -6.24 -5.06
C VAL A 94 -6.08 -7.15 -4.77
N TYR A 95 -5.91 -8.05 -3.82
CA TYR A 95 -6.92 -8.98 -3.34
C TYR A 95 -7.37 -8.57 -1.96
N LEU A 96 -8.68 -8.52 -1.77
CA LEU A 96 -9.33 -8.46 -0.46
C LEU A 96 -10.14 -9.76 -0.33
N ASP A 97 -10.04 -10.40 0.83
CA ASP A 97 -10.75 -11.64 1.13
C ASP A 97 -12.27 -11.49 0.85
N GLU A 98 -12.86 -12.45 0.14
CA GLU A 98 -14.26 -12.38 -0.28
C GLU A 98 -15.25 -12.39 0.90
N HIS A 99 -14.81 -12.86 2.07
CA HIS A 99 -15.60 -12.92 3.29
C HIS A 99 -15.37 -11.71 4.20
N PHE A 100 -14.43 -10.82 3.88
CA PHE A 100 -14.25 -9.55 4.58
C PHE A 100 -15.26 -8.50 4.06
N PRO A 101 -15.88 -7.69 4.93
CA PRO A 101 -16.83 -6.68 4.49
C PRO A 101 -16.15 -5.64 3.58
N LYS A 102 -16.76 -5.39 2.41
CA LYS A 102 -16.28 -4.34 1.50
C LYS A 102 -16.50 -2.94 2.08
N ILE A 103 -17.58 -2.76 2.82
CA ILE A 103 -17.90 -1.52 3.53
C ILE A 103 -18.00 -1.84 5.02
N MET A 104 -17.23 -1.14 5.83
CA MET A 104 -17.31 -1.17 7.29
C MET A 104 -18.06 0.06 7.79
N HIS A 105 -19.05 -0.15 8.66
CA HIS A 105 -19.84 0.92 9.27
C HIS A 105 -19.28 1.26 10.65
N ILE A 106 -18.53 2.36 10.75
CA ILE A 106 -17.78 2.74 11.94
C ILE A 106 -18.32 4.08 12.45
N LYS A 107 -19.04 4.07 13.57
CA LYS A 107 -19.59 5.27 14.23
C LYS A 107 -20.33 6.23 13.27
N GLY A 108 -21.12 5.68 12.34
CA GLY A 108 -21.90 6.45 11.37
C GLY A 108 -21.10 6.95 10.16
N LYS A 109 -19.89 6.44 9.97
CA LYS A 109 -19.08 6.61 8.76
C LYS A 109 -18.96 5.28 8.03
N ASP A 110 -18.95 5.36 6.71
CA ASP A 110 -18.68 4.21 5.85
C ASP A 110 -17.22 4.27 5.43
N VAL A 111 -16.49 3.19 5.70
CA VAL A 111 -15.10 3.02 5.25
C VAL A 111 -15.06 1.86 4.27
N ASP A 112 -14.61 2.13 3.05
CA ASP A 112 -14.45 1.12 2.02
C ASP A 112 -13.13 0.38 2.21
N ALA A 113 -13.19 -0.92 2.53
CA ALA A 113 -12.02 -1.76 2.74
C ALA A 113 -11.20 -1.96 1.45
N ARG A 114 -11.83 -1.81 0.28
CA ARG A 114 -11.10 -1.82 -1.00
C ARG A 114 -10.17 -0.62 -1.12
N GLU A 115 -10.58 0.51 -0.55
CA GLU A 115 -9.77 1.71 -0.49
C GLU A 115 -8.77 1.62 0.66
N SER A 116 -9.23 1.44 1.90
CA SER A 116 -8.35 1.52 3.07
C SER A 116 -7.31 0.38 3.11
N ILE A 117 -7.76 -0.88 3.07
CA ILE A 117 -6.86 -2.03 3.07
C ILE A 117 -6.26 -2.20 1.67
N GLY A 118 -7.10 -2.22 0.64
CA GLY A 118 -6.64 -2.54 -0.71
C GLY A 118 -5.66 -1.50 -1.29
N LEU A 119 -6.13 -0.27 -1.48
CA LEU A 119 -5.34 0.75 -2.19
C LEU A 119 -4.41 1.58 -1.29
N HIS A 120 -4.69 1.67 0.02
CA HIS A 120 -3.90 2.48 0.95
C HIS A 120 -3.00 1.66 1.90
N HIS A 121 -3.15 0.33 1.94
CA HIS A 121 -2.24 -0.56 2.67
C HIS A 121 -1.49 -1.51 1.71
N GLU A 122 -2.19 -2.45 1.06
CA GLU A 122 -1.58 -3.51 0.25
C GLU A 122 -0.76 -2.94 -0.93
N LEU A 123 -1.30 -1.93 -1.60
CA LEU A 123 -0.67 -1.38 -2.79
C LEU A 123 0.63 -0.59 -2.49
N PRO A 124 0.68 0.34 -1.51
CA PRO A 124 1.94 0.96 -1.10
C PRO A 124 2.98 -0.02 -0.58
N GLU A 125 2.55 -1.07 0.14
CA GLU A 125 3.45 -2.14 0.58
C GLU A 125 4.10 -2.84 -0.61
N LYS A 126 3.31 -3.18 -1.64
CA LYS A 126 3.82 -3.77 -2.87
C LYS A 126 4.79 -2.85 -3.60
N TRP A 127 4.46 -1.56 -3.74
CA TRP A 127 5.33 -0.61 -4.43
C TRP A 127 6.69 -0.47 -3.76
N LEU A 128 6.74 -0.42 -2.43
CA LEU A 128 7.99 -0.37 -1.69
C LEU A 128 8.74 -1.70 -1.74
N SER A 129 8.04 -2.82 -1.64
CA SER A 129 8.65 -4.15 -1.77
C SER A 129 9.30 -4.35 -3.15
N ASP A 130 8.66 -3.89 -4.22
CA ASP A 130 9.22 -3.90 -5.59
C ASP A 130 10.46 -3.04 -5.74
N ASP A 131 10.58 -2.01 -4.91
CA ASP A 131 11.74 -1.12 -4.88
C ASP A 131 12.86 -1.66 -3.99
N GLY A 132 12.69 -2.86 -3.44
CA GLY A 132 13.69 -3.57 -2.64
C GLY A 132 13.70 -3.15 -1.17
N TYR A 133 12.66 -2.49 -0.67
CA TYR A 133 12.50 -2.30 0.76
C TYR A 133 12.10 -3.61 1.44
N GLU A 134 12.66 -3.85 2.62
CA GLU A 134 12.32 -5.03 3.43
C GLU A 134 10.83 -5.00 3.81
N TYR A 135 10.18 -6.17 3.75
CA TYR A 135 8.74 -6.30 3.99
C TYR A 135 8.25 -5.61 5.28
N PRO A 136 8.88 -5.77 6.47
CA PRO A 136 8.40 -5.09 7.67
C PRO A 136 8.41 -3.57 7.56
N TYR A 137 9.38 -3.02 6.83
CA TYR A 137 9.47 -1.58 6.63
C TYR A 137 8.40 -1.08 5.67
N ALA A 138 8.22 -1.79 4.55
CA ALA A 138 7.14 -1.51 3.59
C ALA A 138 5.77 -1.56 4.29
N HIS A 139 5.56 -2.56 5.14
CA HIS A 139 4.34 -2.77 5.92
C HIS A 139 4.08 -1.63 6.92
N GLU A 140 5.11 -1.17 7.64
CA GLU A 140 4.99 -0.04 8.58
C GLU A 140 4.58 1.25 7.85
N VAL A 141 5.20 1.53 6.70
CA VAL A 141 4.88 2.71 5.89
C VAL A 141 3.45 2.61 5.34
N ALA A 142 3.06 1.45 4.82
CA ALA A 142 1.70 1.16 4.35
C ALA A 142 0.64 1.38 5.44
N THR A 143 0.88 0.85 6.65
CA THR A 143 -0.01 1.06 7.81
C THR A 143 -0.17 2.55 8.12
N GLY A 144 0.90 3.33 7.99
CA GLY A 144 0.85 4.78 8.18
C GLY A 144 0.01 5.50 7.12
N ILE A 145 0.01 5.03 5.88
CA ILE A 145 -0.78 5.58 4.77
C ILE A 145 -2.26 5.22 4.94
N GLU A 146 -2.57 3.96 5.23
CA GLU A 146 -3.91 3.50 5.57
C GLU A 146 -4.51 4.34 6.70
N LYS A 147 -3.73 4.52 7.78
CA LYS A 147 -4.15 5.36 8.91
C LYS A 147 -4.53 6.78 8.49
N LYS A 148 -3.69 7.44 7.69
CA LYS A 148 -3.96 8.81 7.21
C LYS A 148 -5.22 8.87 6.35
N TYR A 149 -5.40 7.88 5.47
CA TYR A 149 -6.60 7.77 4.65
C TYR A 149 -7.85 7.63 5.53
N VAL A 150 -7.86 6.69 6.47
CA VAL A 150 -8.98 6.46 7.40
C VAL A 150 -9.28 7.70 8.26
N GLU A 151 -8.24 8.34 8.81
CA GLU A 151 -8.38 9.56 9.61
C GLU A 151 -8.92 10.73 8.78
N SER A 152 -8.61 10.80 7.48
CA SER A 152 -9.18 11.80 6.56
C SER A 152 -10.69 11.65 6.37
N LEU A 153 -11.24 10.45 6.56
CA LEU A 153 -12.69 10.18 6.53
C LEU A 153 -13.40 10.56 7.85
N GLY A 154 -12.64 11.02 8.84
CA GLY A 154 -13.14 11.37 10.18
C GLY A 154 -13.35 10.17 11.09
N VAL A 155 -12.69 9.04 10.82
CA VAL A 155 -12.70 7.83 11.66
C VAL A 155 -11.40 7.78 12.45
N THR A 156 -11.45 7.51 13.76
CA THR A 156 -10.22 7.37 14.54
C THR A 156 -9.54 6.05 14.21
N TRP A 157 -8.20 6.03 14.19
CA TRP A 157 -7.43 4.80 13.95
C TRP A 157 -7.85 3.66 14.87
N LYS A 158 -8.13 3.96 16.14
CA LYS A 158 -8.56 2.95 17.11
C LYS A 158 -9.90 2.31 16.73
N ASP A 159 -10.89 3.12 16.38
CA ASP A 159 -12.22 2.60 16.01
C ASP A 159 -12.16 1.77 14.72
N TYR A 160 -11.27 2.14 13.81
CA TYR A 160 -10.97 1.38 12.61
C TYR A 160 -10.33 0.03 12.93
N CYS A 161 -9.25 0.01 13.71
CA CYS A 161 -8.60 -1.24 14.12
C CYS A 161 -9.58 -2.16 14.86
N ASP A 162 -10.41 -1.63 15.76
CA ASP A 162 -11.41 -2.44 16.49
C ASP A 162 -12.40 -3.13 15.53
N GLU A 163 -12.87 -2.43 14.50
CA GLU A 163 -13.78 -3.01 13.49
C GLU A 163 -13.06 -3.96 12.54
N VAL A 164 -11.83 -3.64 12.12
CA VAL A 164 -11.00 -4.54 11.30
C VAL A 164 -10.69 -5.84 12.05
N ASP A 165 -10.27 -5.77 13.32
CA ASP A 165 -9.96 -6.92 14.17
C ASP A 165 -11.18 -7.82 14.37
N LYS A 166 -12.35 -7.22 14.57
CA LYS A 166 -13.62 -7.96 14.67
C LYS A 166 -13.90 -8.77 13.42
N ASN A 167 -13.67 -8.19 12.24
CA ASN A 167 -13.91 -8.88 10.96
C ASN A 167 -12.79 -9.87 10.61
N LEU A 168 -11.54 -9.57 10.94
CA LEU A 168 -10.38 -10.45 10.79
C LEU A 168 -10.60 -11.80 11.49
N ARG A 169 -11.14 -11.79 12.72
CA ARG A 169 -11.45 -13.03 13.46
C ARG A 169 -12.39 -13.96 12.69
N ASN A 170 -13.33 -13.39 11.93
CA ASN A 170 -14.24 -14.19 11.11
C ASN A 170 -13.51 -14.80 9.91
N VAL A 171 -12.62 -14.05 9.25
CA VAL A 171 -11.80 -14.53 8.14
C VAL A 171 -10.84 -15.62 8.61
N TYR A 172 -10.14 -15.42 9.73
CA TYR A 172 -9.18 -16.38 10.27
C TYR A 172 -9.78 -17.74 10.64
N SER A 173 -11.05 -17.76 11.03
CA SER A 173 -11.75 -19.01 11.35
C SER A 173 -12.08 -19.87 10.12
N ARG A 174 -11.95 -19.32 8.91
CA ARG A 174 -12.28 -19.98 7.64
C ARG A 174 -11.06 -20.68 7.06
N LYS A 175 -11.31 -21.85 6.47
CA LYS A 175 -10.34 -22.56 5.64
C LYS A 175 -10.40 -22.00 4.23
N LEU A 176 -9.24 -21.80 3.60
CA LEU A 176 -9.19 -21.34 2.20
C LEU A 176 -9.79 -22.40 1.28
N GLY A 177 -10.76 -21.99 0.48
CA GLY A 177 -11.30 -22.77 -0.63
C GLY A 177 -10.67 -22.36 -1.96
N LYS A 178 -10.48 -21.05 -2.19
CA LYS A 178 -10.02 -20.52 -3.47
C LYS A 178 -9.10 -19.31 -3.31
N SER A 179 -7.80 -19.55 -3.12
CA SER A 179 -6.80 -18.46 -3.13
C SER A 179 -6.44 -18.00 -4.55
N PRO A 180 -5.93 -16.76 -4.72
CA PRO A 180 -5.55 -16.24 -6.02
C PRO A 180 -4.29 -16.94 -6.57
N PRO A 181 -4.30 -17.31 -7.86
CA PRO A 181 -3.17 -17.99 -8.50
C PRO A 181 -1.90 -17.14 -8.58
N SER A 182 -2.03 -15.82 -8.60
CA SER A 182 -0.93 -14.87 -8.70
C SER A 182 -0.60 -14.18 -7.39
N LEU A 183 -1.16 -14.63 -6.25
CA LEU A 183 -0.88 -14.06 -4.93
C LEU A 183 0.62 -14.09 -4.65
N ASP A 184 1.18 -12.94 -4.29
CA ASP A 184 2.56 -12.86 -3.84
C ASP A 184 2.69 -13.52 -2.46
N LEU A 185 3.63 -14.47 -2.36
CA LEU A 185 3.84 -15.23 -1.13
C LEU A 185 4.93 -14.65 -0.22
N ALA A 186 5.59 -13.56 -0.63
CA ALA A 186 6.66 -12.93 0.13
C ALA A 186 6.28 -12.61 1.59
N PRO A 187 5.09 -12.03 1.90
CA PRO A 187 4.66 -11.78 3.28
C PRO A 187 4.66 -13.04 4.15
N TYR A 188 4.07 -14.13 3.64
CA TYR A 188 3.95 -15.41 4.35
C TYR A 188 5.31 -16.10 4.54
N LEU A 189 6.18 -16.01 3.54
CA LEU A 189 7.55 -16.55 3.60
C LEU A 189 8.38 -15.79 4.63
N TYR A 190 8.26 -14.46 4.68
CA TYR A 190 8.94 -13.62 5.66
C TYR A 190 8.51 -13.98 7.09
N CYS A 191 7.20 -14.07 7.34
CA CYS A 191 6.63 -14.44 8.63
C CYS A 191 6.81 -15.93 9.00
N ARG A 192 7.32 -16.74 8.07
CA ARG A 192 7.50 -18.20 8.21
C ARG A 192 6.20 -18.94 8.53
N ASP A 193 5.07 -18.45 8.04
CA ASP A 193 3.75 -19.07 8.29
C ASP A 193 3.54 -20.29 7.39
N GLN A 194 4.04 -21.45 7.86
CA GLN A 194 3.92 -22.71 7.14
C GLN A 194 2.47 -23.20 7.02
N GLU A 195 1.59 -22.82 7.94
CA GLU A 195 0.18 -23.23 7.92
C GLU A 195 -0.56 -22.48 6.83
N ALA A 196 -0.41 -21.15 6.77
CA ALA A 196 -0.96 -20.33 5.69
C ALA A 196 -0.45 -20.78 4.32
N LEU A 197 0.87 -21.00 4.17
CA LEU A 197 1.47 -21.47 2.92
C LEU A 197 0.92 -22.84 2.49
N LYS A 198 0.68 -23.75 3.44
CA LYS A 198 0.09 -25.06 3.16
C LYS A 198 -1.37 -24.94 2.71
N GLU A 199 -2.16 -24.11 3.38
CA GLU A 199 -3.56 -23.87 2.99
C GLU A 199 -3.68 -23.25 1.60
N ILE A 200 -2.87 -22.21 1.31
CA ILE A 200 -2.84 -21.57 0.00
C ILE A 200 -2.51 -22.61 -1.07
N ARG A 201 -1.50 -23.46 -0.87
CA ARG A 201 -1.18 -24.52 -1.86
C ARG A 201 -2.34 -25.49 -2.09
N ASN A 202 -3.03 -25.89 -1.02
CA ASN A 202 -4.14 -26.84 -1.12
C ASN A 202 -5.34 -26.25 -1.86
N SER A 203 -5.63 -24.95 -1.71
CA SER A 203 -6.76 -24.30 -2.40
C SER A 203 -6.58 -24.17 -3.92
N HIS A 204 -5.38 -24.46 -4.44
CA HIS A 204 -5.11 -24.49 -5.89
C HIS A 204 -5.18 -25.90 -6.47
N SER A 205 -5.39 -26.92 -5.64
CA SER A 205 -5.28 -28.33 -6.01
C SER A 205 -6.63 -29.01 -6.28
N ASP A 206 -7.72 -28.25 -6.39
CA ASP A 206 -9.08 -28.72 -6.68
C ASP A 206 -9.55 -28.34 -8.11
#